data_AF-A0A0D3L4C2-F1
#
_entry.id   AF-A0A0D3L4C2-F1
#
_cell.length_a   1.000
_cell.length_b   1.000
_cell.length_c   1.000
_cell.angle_alpha   90.00
_cell.angle_beta   90.00
_cell.angle_gamma   90.00
#
_symmetry.space_group_name_H-M   'P 1'
#
loop_
_entity.id
_entity.type
_entity.pdbx_description
1 polymer ?
#
loop_
_entity_poly.entity_id
_entity_poly.type
_entity_poly.pdbx_seq_one_letter_code
_entity_poly.pdbx_strand_id
1 'polypeptide(L)'
;ELNKIIILFVVVMGVLVSTGDFLTTLIFWEYLGVVSFFLILFYDNFLSLRSSIVTLVSSRFGDVCLFLLIGLSCFMYSNYLFCIAIFFLIIFTKSASFPFISWLLEAMRAPTPVSSLVHSSTLVAAGIWFAM
;
A
#
# COMPACT_ATOMS: atom_id res chain seq x y z
N GLU A 1 2.83 20.81 11.14
CA GLU A 1 2.38 20.29 9.83
C GLU A 1 2.78 18.82 9.62
N LEU A 2 4.07 18.47 9.48
CA LEU A 2 4.53 17.06 9.33
C LEU A 2 3.95 16.10 10.38
N ASN A 3 4.01 16.46 11.67
CA ASN A 3 3.52 15.60 12.75
C ASN A 3 2.03 15.23 12.61
N LYS A 4 1.21 16.11 12.02
CA LYS A 4 -0.22 15.81 11.77
C LYS A 4 -0.36 14.71 10.72
N ILE A 5 0.46 14.74 9.67
CA ILE A 5 0.47 13.73 8.59
C ILE A 5 0.99 12.39 9.12
N ILE A 6 2.01 12.41 9.99
CA ILE A 6 2.53 11.20 10.64
C ILE A 6 1.46 10.56 11.55
N ILE A 7 0.78 11.36 12.39
CA ILE A 7 -0.31 10.86 13.24
C ILE A 7 -1.43 10.27 12.36
N LEU A 8 -1.80 10.97 11.28
CA LEU A 8 -2.80 10.48 10.35
C LEU A 8 -2.41 9.11 9.77
N PHE A 9 -1.15 8.94 9.37
CA PHE A 9 -0.65 7.68 8.83
C PHE A 9 -0.73 6.54 9.85
N VAL A 10 -0.35 6.79 11.10
CA VAL A 10 -0.41 5.78 12.18
C VAL A 10 -1.86 5.41 12.51
N VAL A 11 -2.76 6.38 12.55
CA VAL A 11 -4.20 6.13 12.78
C VAL A 11 -4.78 5.24 11.69
N VAL A 12 -4.49 5.54 10.42
CA VAL A 12 -5.00 4.76 9.28
C VAL A 12 -4.48 3.33 9.31
N MET A 13 -3.20 3.15 9.63
CA MET A 13 -2.63 1.81 9.78
C MET A 13 -3.28 1.05 10.95
N GLY A 14 -3.50 1.71 12.08
CA GLY A 14 -4.18 1.10 13.24
C GLY A 14 -5.61 0.66 12.90
N VAL A 15 -6.34 1.48 12.16
CA VAL A 15 -7.70 1.14 11.70
C VAL A 15 -7.65 -0.01 10.68
N LEU A 16 -6.70 0.02 9.73
CA LEU A 16 -6.53 -1.06 8.75
C LEU A 16 -6.35 -2.43 9.43
N VAL A 17 -5.49 -2.52 10.45
CA VAL A 17 -5.26 -3.78 11.19
C VAL A 17 -6.51 -4.27 11.93
N SER A 18 -7.43 -3.36 12.29
CA SER A 18 -8.68 -3.72 12.94
C SER A 18 -9.80 -4.13 11.98
N THR A 19 -9.59 -3.98 10.66
CA THR A 19 -10.63 -4.32 9.68
C THR A 19 -10.74 -5.83 9.45
N GLY A 20 -11.98 -6.31 9.27
CA GLY A 20 -12.28 -7.73 9.04
C GLY A 20 -12.92 -8.02 7.67
N ASP A 21 -13.35 -7.00 6.92
CA ASP A 21 -14.05 -7.16 5.65
C ASP A 21 -13.19 -6.70 4.47
N PHE A 22 -13.20 -7.44 3.35
CA PHE A 22 -12.45 -7.11 2.12
C PHE A 22 -12.78 -5.72 1.54
N LEU A 23 -14.01 -5.23 1.73
CA LEU A 23 -14.39 -3.90 1.28
C LEU A 23 -13.77 -2.81 2.17
N THR A 24 -13.83 -3.01 3.49
CA THR A 24 -13.28 -2.05 4.45
C THR A 24 -11.76 -1.98 4.36
N THR A 25 -11.09 -3.12 4.14
CA THR A 25 -9.65 -3.14 3.91
C THR A 25 -9.29 -2.33 2.67
N LEU A 26 -10.03 -2.45 1.55
CA LEU A 26 -9.78 -1.66 0.33
C LEU A 26 -9.83 -0.15 0.59
N ILE A 27 -10.84 0.33 1.32
CA ILE A 27 -11.01 1.77 1.61
C ILE A 27 -9.80 2.31 2.39
N PHE A 28 -9.41 1.63 3.47
CA PHE A 28 -8.28 2.07 4.28
C PHE A 28 -6.94 1.86 3.59
N TRP A 29 -6.87 0.90 2.67
CA TRP A 29 -5.70 0.63 1.85
C TRP A 29 -5.42 1.74 0.83
N GLU A 30 -6.47 2.28 0.20
CA GLU A 30 -6.35 3.47 -0.65
C GLU A 30 -5.93 4.69 0.18
N TYR A 31 -6.54 4.87 1.35
CA TYR A 31 -6.21 6.00 2.22
C TYR A 31 -4.75 5.94 2.69
N LEU A 32 -4.24 4.74 3.01
CA LEU A 32 -2.84 4.53 3.37
C LEU A 32 -1.89 4.91 2.21
N GLY A 33 -2.25 4.57 0.98
CA GLY A 33 -1.53 5.00 -0.22
C GLY A 33 -1.49 6.52 -0.37
N VAL A 34 -2.62 7.20 -0.20
CA VAL A 34 -2.72 8.66 -0.33
C VAL A 34 -1.95 9.39 0.78
N VAL A 35 -2.04 8.96 2.03
CA VAL A 35 -1.28 9.58 3.13
C VAL A 35 0.22 9.40 2.93
N SER A 36 0.65 8.24 2.43
CA SER A 36 2.07 8.00 2.11
C SER A 36 2.59 8.95 1.02
N PHE A 37 1.78 9.24 0.00
CA PHE A 37 2.11 10.20 -1.06
C PHE A 37 2.33 11.61 -0.50
N PHE A 38 1.40 12.10 0.33
CA PHE A 38 1.53 13.43 0.94
C PHE A 38 2.73 13.54 1.87
N LEU A 39 3.07 12.46 2.59
CA LEU A 39 4.22 12.44 3.49
C LEU A 39 5.56 12.57 2.72
N ILE A 40 5.66 11.94 1.54
CA ILE A 40 6.85 12.04 0.67
C ILE A 40 6.90 13.40 -0.04
N LEU A 41 5.74 13.93 -0.44
CA LEU A 41 5.61 15.23 -1.10
C LEU A 41 6.09 16.38 -0.21
N PHE A 42 5.86 16.30 1.11
CA PHE A 42 6.16 17.37 2.08
C PHE A 42 7.60 17.92 2.05
N TYR A 43 8.56 17.15 1.54
CA TYR A 43 9.97 17.57 1.49
C TYR A 43 10.36 18.35 0.22
N ASP A 44 9.43 18.57 -0.72
CA ASP A 44 9.56 19.49 -1.87
C ASP A 44 10.90 19.47 -2.63
N ASN A 45 11.50 18.29 -2.78
CA ASN A 45 12.68 18.08 -3.61
C ASN A 45 12.26 17.47 -4.96
N PHE A 46 12.95 17.80 -6.06
CA PHE A 46 12.67 17.18 -7.37
C PHE A 46 12.75 15.65 -7.33
N LEU A 47 13.67 15.12 -6.51
CA LEU A 47 13.81 13.68 -6.27
C LEU A 47 12.63 13.12 -5.45
N SER A 48 12.09 13.87 -4.46
CA SER A 48 10.97 13.43 -3.64
C SER A 48 9.62 13.52 -4.39
N LEU A 49 9.48 14.48 -5.31
CA LEU A 49 8.32 14.56 -6.20
C LEU A 49 8.22 13.33 -7.10
N ARG A 50 9.33 12.96 -7.75
CA ARG A 50 9.36 11.76 -8.60
C ARG A 50 9.10 10.50 -7.78
N SER A 51 9.69 10.37 -6.60
CA SER A 51 9.47 9.20 -5.75
C SER A 51 8.03 9.09 -5.27
N SER A 52 7.42 10.22 -4.89
CA SER A 52 6.01 10.27 -4.48
C SER A 52 5.07 9.76 -5.58
N ILE A 53 5.26 10.20 -6.82
CA ILE A 53 4.45 9.74 -7.96
C ILE A 53 4.63 8.23 -8.20
N VAL A 54 5.87 7.72 -8.16
CA VAL A 54 6.14 6.29 -8.34
C VAL A 54 5.48 5.46 -7.24
N THR A 55 5.52 5.91 -5.98
CA THR A 55 4.86 5.21 -4.88
C THR A 55 3.33 5.17 -5.04
N LEU A 56 2.71 6.26 -5.47
CA LEU A 56 1.26 6.33 -5.69
C LEU A 56 0.82 5.46 -6.87
N VAL A 57 1.54 5.50 -8.00
CA VAL A 57 1.23 4.64 -9.15
C VAL A 57 1.34 3.18 -8.78
N SER A 58 2.36 2.83 -7.99
CA SER A 58 2.54 1.45 -7.57
C SER A 58 1.48 0.97 -6.59
N SER A 59 0.99 1.84 -5.68
CA SER A 59 -0.14 1.48 -4.82
C SER A 59 -1.41 1.20 -5.63
N ARG A 60 -1.65 1.96 -6.71
CA ARG A 60 -2.82 1.76 -7.59
C ARG A 60 -2.83 0.41 -8.29
N PHE A 61 -1.66 -0.12 -8.65
CA PHE A 61 -1.57 -1.47 -9.20
C PHE A 61 -2.07 -2.54 -8.22
N GLY A 62 -1.77 -2.39 -6.93
CA GLY A 62 -2.31 -3.27 -5.88
C GLY A 62 -3.83 -3.14 -5.73
N ASP A 63 -4.36 -1.92 -5.80
CA ASP A 63 -5.80 -1.65 -5.68
C ASP A 63 -6.60 -2.34 -6.79
N VAL A 64 -6.11 -2.30 -8.05
CA VAL A 64 -6.74 -3.00 -9.19
C VAL A 64 -6.88 -4.51 -8.92
N CYS A 65 -5.90 -5.11 -8.27
CA CYS A 65 -5.91 -6.53 -7.95
C CYS A 65 -6.93 -6.86 -6.84
N LEU A 66 -7.06 -5.97 -5.84
CA LEU A 66 -8.10 -6.07 -4.82
C LEU A 66 -9.51 -5.89 -5.41
N PHE A 67 -9.72 -4.93 -6.30
CA PHE A 67 -10.99 -4.76 -7.01
C PHE A 67 -11.36 -6.01 -7.81
N LEU A 68 -10.39 -6.63 -8.47
CA LEU A 68 -10.61 -7.85 -9.24
C LEU A 68 -10.98 -9.05 -8.34
N LEU A 69 -10.36 -9.17 -7.16
CA LEU A 69 -10.69 -10.17 -6.16
C LEU A 69 -12.12 -9.99 -5.60
N ILE A 70 -12.49 -8.76 -5.24
CA ILE A 70 -13.84 -8.44 -4.75
C ILE A 70 -14.87 -8.70 -5.85
N GLY A 71 -14.58 -8.28 -7.08
CA GLY A 71 -15.43 -8.57 -8.24
C GLY A 71 -15.66 -10.07 -8.43
N LEU A 72 -14.59 -10.87 -8.39
CA LEU A 72 -14.71 -12.32 -8.53
C LEU A 72 -15.55 -12.95 -7.42
N SER A 73 -15.36 -12.48 -6.17
CA SER A 73 -16.13 -12.96 -5.02
C SER A 73 -17.63 -12.64 -5.12
N CYS A 74 -17.98 -11.49 -5.70
CA CYS A 74 -19.37 -11.06 -5.89
C CYS A 74 -20.07 -11.81 -7.03
N PHE A 75 -19.36 -12.08 -8.13
CA PHE A 75 -19.90 -12.81 -9.29
C PHE A 75 -20.00 -14.33 -9.08
N MET A 76 -19.68 -14.85 -7.88
CA MET A 76 -19.74 -16.28 -7.53
C MET A 76 -18.98 -17.19 -8.52
N TYR A 77 -17.93 -16.67 -9.16
CA TYR A 77 -17.14 -17.44 -10.11
C TYR A 77 -16.06 -18.22 -9.34
N SER A 78 -16.36 -19.49 -9.05
CA SER A 78 -15.59 -20.35 -8.14
C SER A 78 -14.35 -20.99 -8.77
N ASN A 79 -13.56 -20.24 -9.53
CA ASN A 79 -12.23 -20.72 -9.93
C ASN A 79 -11.24 -20.41 -8.80
N TYR A 80 -11.18 -21.31 -7.81
CA TYR A 80 -10.30 -21.17 -6.64
C TYR A 80 -8.84 -20.90 -7.02
N LEU A 81 -8.33 -21.53 -8.09
CA LEU A 81 -6.98 -21.30 -8.60
C LEU A 81 -6.74 -19.85 -9.03
N PHE A 82 -7.74 -19.23 -9.66
CA PHE A 82 -7.65 -17.84 -10.11
C PHE A 82 -7.68 -16.88 -8.91
N CYS A 83 -8.56 -17.11 -7.93
CA CYS A 83 -8.59 -16.34 -6.68
C CYS A 83 -7.24 -16.39 -5.95
N ILE A 84 -6.65 -17.59 -5.83
CA ILE A 84 -5.36 -17.80 -5.16
C ILE A 84 -4.25 -17.06 -5.92
N ALA A 85 -4.23 -17.14 -7.26
CA ALA A 85 -3.25 -16.41 -8.07
C ALA A 85 -3.33 -14.89 -7.88
N ILE A 86 -4.54 -14.33 -7.84
CA ILE A 86 -4.77 -12.89 -7.58
C ILE A 86 -4.33 -12.52 -6.17
N PHE A 87 -4.63 -13.36 -5.17
CA PHE A 87 -4.24 -13.15 -3.79
C PHE A 87 -2.72 -13.07 -3.63
N PHE A 88 -1.98 -14.01 -4.25
CA PHE A 88 -0.52 -13.95 -4.28
C PHE A 88 0.00 -12.70 -5.00
N LEU A 89 -0.67 -12.26 -6.07
CA LEU A 89 -0.30 -11.05 -6.80
C LEU A 89 -0.47 -9.79 -5.94
N ILE A 90 -1.54 -9.71 -5.14
CA ILE A 90 -1.74 -8.63 -4.16
C ILE A 90 -0.58 -8.61 -3.15
N ILE A 91 -0.23 -9.76 -2.57
CA ILE A 91 0.88 -9.88 -1.62
C ILE A 91 2.20 -9.45 -2.28
N PHE A 92 2.47 -9.94 -3.49
CA PHE A 92 3.70 -9.65 -4.21
C PHE A 92 3.87 -8.17 -4.55
N THR A 93 2.78 -7.47 -4.91
CA THR A 93 2.84 -6.02 -5.16
C THR A 93 3.21 -5.28 -3.88
N LYS A 94 2.50 -5.48 -2.75
CA LYS A 94 2.71 -4.67 -1.54
C LYS A 94 3.89 -5.07 -0.66
N SER A 95 4.33 -6.32 -0.74
CA SER A 95 5.59 -6.77 -0.13
C SER A 95 6.84 -6.32 -0.91
N ALA A 96 6.67 -5.63 -2.05
CA ALA A 96 7.76 -5.22 -2.94
C ALA A 96 8.69 -6.38 -3.33
N SER A 97 8.10 -7.54 -3.57
CA SER A 97 8.80 -8.70 -4.12
C SER A 97 9.26 -8.43 -5.56
N PHE A 98 10.26 -9.19 -6.05
CA PHE A 98 10.67 -9.14 -7.45
C PHE A 98 9.46 -9.48 -8.35
N PRO A 99 8.98 -8.61 -9.27
CA PRO A 99 9.64 -7.47 -9.94
C PRO A 99 9.29 -6.05 -9.45
N PHE A 100 8.44 -5.88 -8.43
CA PHE A 100 7.94 -4.57 -7.94
C PHE A 100 8.86 -3.86 -6.94
N ILE A 101 10.14 -4.24 -6.88
CA ILE A 101 11.12 -3.69 -5.93
C ILE A 101 11.50 -2.23 -6.21
N SER A 102 11.20 -1.74 -7.41
CA SER A 102 11.57 -0.41 -7.90
C SER A 102 10.94 0.73 -7.11
N TRP A 103 9.67 0.61 -6.69
CA TRP A 103 9.05 1.66 -5.87
C TRP A 103 9.69 1.74 -4.49
N LEU A 104 10.06 0.58 -3.93
CA LEU A 104 10.64 0.47 -2.61
C LEU A 104 11.97 1.24 -2.59
N LEU A 105 12.85 1.01 -3.58
CA LEU A 105 14.10 1.76 -3.76
C LEU A 105 13.88 3.26 -3.97
N GLU A 106 12.83 3.66 -4.67
CA GLU A 106 12.52 5.08 -4.92
C GLU A 106 12.03 5.78 -3.63
N ALA A 107 11.27 5.08 -2.78
CA ALA A 107 10.82 5.59 -1.49
C ALA A 107 11.97 5.77 -0.46
N MET A 108 13.08 5.04 -0.59
CA MET A 108 14.29 5.26 0.23
C MET A 108 15.04 6.55 -0.11
N ARG A 109 14.68 7.23 -1.21
CA ARG A 109 15.22 8.55 -1.55
C ARG A 109 14.57 9.67 -0.73
N ALA A 110 13.51 9.37 0.04
CA ALA A 110 12.93 10.29 1.01
C ALA A 110 13.77 10.31 2.32
N PRO A 111 13.80 11.44 3.04
CA PRO A 111 14.63 11.61 4.23
C PRO A 111 14.30 10.61 5.36
N THR A 112 15.34 10.28 6.13
CA THR A 112 15.42 9.16 7.09
C THR A 112 14.28 9.00 8.10
N PRO A 113 13.63 10.05 8.66
CA PRO A 113 12.51 9.84 9.58
C PRO A 113 11.26 9.29 8.85
N VAL A 114 10.99 9.76 7.64
CA VAL A 114 9.81 9.36 6.86
C VAL A 114 10.03 8.03 6.17
N SER A 115 11.21 7.80 5.60
CA SER A 115 11.53 6.48 5.03
C SER A 115 11.54 5.41 6.12
N SER A 116 12.07 5.65 7.33
CA SER A 116 11.99 4.67 8.43
C SER A 116 10.56 4.27 8.78
N LEU A 117 9.61 5.22 8.77
CA LEU A 117 8.23 4.97 9.18
C LEU A 117 7.41 4.25 8.09
N VAL A 118 7.62 4.61 6.83
CA VAL A 118 6.91 4.00 5.69
C VAL A 118 7.50 2.64 5.31
N HIS A 119 8.83 2.47 5.40
CA HIS A 119 9.52 1.23 5.02
C HIS A 119 9.60 0.18 6.11
N SER A 120 9.85 0.56 7.37
CA SER A 120 10.20 -0.45 8.38
C SER A 120 9.01 -1.17 9.01
N SER A 121 7.77 -0.66 8.87
CA SER A 121 6.69 -1.15 9.75
C SER A 121 5.27 -1.23 9.18
N THR A 122 4.91 -0.60 8.05
CA THR A 122 3.47 -0.46 7.72
C THR A 122 3.07 -0.90 6.33
N LEU A 123 3.75 -0.46 5.27
CA LEU A 123 3.28 -0.70 3.90
C LEU A 123 3.61 -2.13 3.43
N VAL A 124 4.82 -2.61 3.76
CA VAL A 124 5.21 -4.01 3.57
C VAL A 124 4.45 -4.90 4.56
N ALA A 125 4.31 -4.47 5.82
CA ALA A 125 3.60 -5.22 6.85
C ALA A 125 2.10 -5.39 6.56
N ALA A 126 1.45 -4.41 5.92
CA ALA A 126 0.05 -4.53 5.47
C ALA A 126 -0.14 -5.65 4.44
N GLY A 127 0.86 -5.91 3.58
CA GLY A 127 0.84 -7.03 2.65
C GLY A 127 0.91 -8.39 3.34
N ILE A 128 1.73 -8.52 4.39
CA ILE A 128 1.78 -9.73 5.22
C ILE A 128 0.52 -9.87 6.08
N TRP A 129 0.00 -8.76 6.63
CA TRP A 129 -1.24 -8.76 7.42
C TRP A 129 -2.43 -9.23 6.58
N PHE A 130 -2.53 -8.82 5.32
CA PHE A 130 -3.57 -9.33 4.42
C PHE A 130 -3.46 -10.83 4.14
N ALA A 131 -2.26 -11.41 4.32
CA ALA A 131 -2.00 -12.84 4.14
C ALA A 131 -2.22 -13.67 5.42
N MET A 132 -2.31 -13.04 6.60
CA MET A 132 -2.46 -13.68 7.92
C MET A 132 -3.93 -13.76 8.32
#